data_AF-A0A158BRI8-F1
#
_entry.id   AF-A0A158BRI8-F1
#
_cell.length_a   1.000
_cell.length_b   1.000
_cell.length_c   1.000
_cell.angle_alpha   90.00
_cell.angle_beta   90.00
_cell.angle_gamma   90.00
#
_symmetry.space_group_name_H-M   'P 1'
#
loop_
_entity.id
_entity.type
_entity.pdbx_description
1 polymer ?
#
loop_
_entity_poly.entity_id
_entity_poly.type
_entity_poly.pdbx_seq_one_letter_code
_entity_poly.pdbx_strand_id
1 'polypeptide(L)'
;MIEAQEPADLRRLAEHLPYEWIKRAVQATGTASIRRRRAPAEQVVWLVIALAMYRHWSISEVLDSLDLALPDEAAPFVSKSAVAQARQRVGEAPMAWLFEQTAPAWTTQDAAHHAFKGLSLWAKDGTTLRVPDSAANRERFGAQGYASGKVASYPQVRAVTLTAIPTHLVADINFGRYDTNEMIYAKSLLPQIPQASLTVFDKGLAAEIMCGLTMNASNRHFLIPTKANTAGKWSRVLLAMRRCACASRRRRAKSGRLCPNSGMRERSELSTRVDANACC
;
A
#
# COMPACT_ATOMS: atom_id res chain seq x y z
N MET A 1 -30.36 -19.99 16.12
CA MET A 1 -30.65 -18.57 15.83
C MET A 1 -29.63 -18.12 14.80
N ILE A 2 -30.04 -17.99 13.55
CA ILE A 2 -29.23 -17.31 12.54
C ILE A 2 -29.41 -15.83 12.85
N GLU A 3 -28.36 -15.16 13.34
CA GLU A 3 -28.37 -13.70 13.43
C GLU A 3 -28.71 -13.18 12.04
N ALA A 4 -29.80 -12.41 11.92
CA ALA A 4 -30.14 -11.72 10.69
C ALA A 4 -28.99 -10.75 10.40
N GLN A 5 -28.18 -11.07 9.39
CA GLN A 5 -27.08 -10.23 8.98
C GLN A 5 -27.61 -8.86 8.55
N GLU A 6 -27.00 -7.80 9.08
CA GLU A 6 -27.33 -6.44 8.65
C GLU A 6 -27.15 -6.30 7.14
N PRO A 7 -28.06 -5.58 6.46
CA PRO A 7 -27.95 -5.35 5.02
C PRO A 7 -26.63 -4.61 4.70
N ALA A 8 -26.02 -4.92 3.56
CA ALA A 8 -24.83 -4.22 3.12
C ALA A 8 -25.16 -2.74 2.96
N ASP A 9 -24.40 -1.90 3.63
CA ASP A 9 -24.57 -0.46 3.62
C ASP A 9 -23.28 0.22 3.15
N LEU A 10 -23.33 0.80 1.96
CA LEU A 10 -22.23 1.58 1.41
C LEU A 10 -22.35 3.08 1.71
N ARG A 11 -23.40 3.56 2.39
CA ARG A 11 -23.66 5.00 2.59
C ARG A 11 -22.47 5.71 3.23
N ARG A 12 -21.93 5.14 4.30
CA ARG A 12 -20.75 5.70 4.99
C ARG A 12 -19.51 5.73 4.10
N LEU A 13 -19.32 4.73 3.23
CA LEU A 13 -18.22 4.79 2.27
C LEU A 13 -18.51 5.83 1.18
N ALA A 14 -19.75 5.94 0.70
CA ALA A 14 -20.16 6.89 -0.33
C ALA A 14 -20.03 8.36 0.13
N GLU A 15 -20.10 8.63 1.44
CA GLU A 15 -19.77 9.93 2.03
C GLU A 15 -18.30 10.32 1.78
N HIS A 16 -17.38 9.35 1.79
CA HIS A 16 -15.94 9.57 1.62
C HIS A 16 -15.41 9.21 0.22
N LEU A 17 -16.22 8.51 -0.58
CA LEU A 17 -15.96 8.15 -1.97
C LEU A 17 -17.13 8.61 -2.84
N PRO A 18 -17.14 9.90 -3.24
CA PRO A 18 -18.22 10.46 -4.03
C PRO A 18 -18.40 9.74 -5.36
N TYR A 19 -19.64 9.60 -5.83
CA TYR A 19 -19.96 8.96 -7.12
C TYR A 19 -19.17 9.55 -8.31
N GLU A 20 -18.91 10.87 -8.28
CA GLU A 20 -18.14 11.55 -9.32
C GLU A 20 -16.71 11.02 -9.47
N TRP A 21 -16.10 10.49 -8.40
CA TRP A 21 -14.76 9.88 -8.49
C TRP A 21 -14.80 8.57 -9.27
N ILE A 22 -15.83 7.75 -9.03
CA ILE A 22 -16.04 6.49 -9.76
C ILE A 22 -16.33 6.76 -11.24
N LYS A 23 -17.19 7.74 -11.50
CA LYS A 23 -17.48 8.19 -12.88
C LYS A 23 -16.21 8.66 -13.59
N ARG A 24 -15.39 9.50 -12.93
CA ARG A 24 -14.11 9.96 -13.49
C ARG A 24 -13.13 8.81 -13.71
N ALA A 25 -13.07 7.84 -12.81
CA ALA A 25 -12.20 6.67 -12.98
C ALA A 25 -12.54 5.86 -14.22
N VAL A 26 -13.83 5.61 -14.43
CA VAL A 26 -14.34 4.88 -15.59
C VAL A 26 -14.11 5.67 -16.89
N GLN A 27 -14.26 6.99 -16.85
CA GLN A 27 -13.99 7.87 -17.99
C GLN A 27 -12.49 7.95 -18.33
N ALA A 28 -11.64 8.21 -17.34
CA ALA A 28 -10.19 8.39 -17.51
C ALA A 28 -9.49 7.15 -18.05
N THR A 29 -10.07 5.96 -17.82
CA THR A 29 -9.51 4.67 -18.23
C THR A 29 -10.13 4.13 -19.52
N GLY A 30 -11.05 4.88 -20.14
CA GLY A 30 -11.73 4.46 -21.37
C GLY A 30 -12.68 3.27 -21.19
N THR A 31 -13.05 2.94 -19.94
CA THR A 31 -13.97 1.84 -19.62
C THR A 31 -15.43 2.28 -19.59
N ALA A 32 -15.67 3.60 -19.71
CA ALA A 32 -16.99 4.18 -19.88
C ALA A 32 -17.69 3.60 -21.12
N SER A 33 -18.94 3.17 -20.94
CA SER A 33 -19.74 2.61 -22.02
C SER A 33 -20.95 3.49 -22.29
N ILE A 34 -21.16 3.84 -23.56
CA ILE A 34 -22.35 4.58 -24.02
C ILE A 34 -23.61 3.70 -23.92
N ARG A 35 -23.47 2.38 -24.10
CA ARG A 35 -24.60 1.44 -24.04
C ARG A 35 -25.02 1.22 -22.59
N ARG A 36 -26.28 1.53 -22.27
CA ARG A 36 -26.90 1.14 -21.00
C ARG A 36 -27.04 -0.39 -20.94
N ARG A 37 -26.12 -1.04 -20.23
CA ARG A 37 -26.14 -2.48 -19.94
C ARG A 37 -26.67 -2.68 -18.53
N ARG A 38 -27.09 -3.91 -18.25
CA ARG A 38 -27.63 -4.32 -16.95
C ARG A 38 -26.67 -4.09 -15.76
N ALA A 39 -25.36 -4.10 -16.00
CA ALA A 39 -24.34 -3.68 -15.05
C ALA A 39 -23.46 -2.57 -15.68
N PRO A 40 -23.79 -1.29 -15.43
CA PRO A 40 -22.96 -0.15 -15.83
C PRO A 40 -21.55 -0.25 -15.24
N ALA A 41 -20.56 0.37 -15.89
CA ALA A 41 -19.16 0.24 -15.48
C ALA A 41 -18.94 0.82 -14.06
N GLU A 42 -19.60 1.92 -13.74
CA GLU A 42 -19.61 2.57 -12.43
C GLU A 42 -20.16 1.63 -11.35
N GLN A 43 -21.23 0.89 -11.65
CA GLN A 43 -21.80 -0.07 -10.71
C GLN A 43 -20.93 -1.31 -10.53
N VAL A 44 -20.20 -1.73 -11.57
CA VAL A 44 -19.22 -2.81 -11.46
C VAL A 44 -18.03 -2.37 -10.59
N VAL A 45 -17.62 -1.10 -10.64
CA VAL A 45 -16.61 -0.56 -9.72
C VAL A 45 -17.12 -0.61 -8.27
N TRP A 46 -18.35 -0.15 -8.02
CA TRP A 46 -18.99 -0.29 -6.70
C TRP A 46 -19.07 -1.75 -6.24
N LEU A 47 -19.43 -2.67 -7.13
CA LEU A 47 -19.44 -4.10 -6.84
C LEU A 47 -18.07 -4.59 -6.39
N VAL A 48 -16.98 -4.22 -7.09
CA VAL A 48 -15.62 -4.65 -6.73
C VAL A 48 -15.22 -4.14 -5.35
N ILE A 49 -15.55 -2.88 -5.04
CA ILE A 49 -15.32 -2.27 -3.72
C ILE A 49 -16.13 -2.99 -2.65
N ALA A 50 -17.41 -3.23 -2.92
CA ALA A 50 -18.30 -3.93 -2.00
C ALA A 50 -17.83 -5.36 -1.72
N LEU A 51 -17.34 -6.09 -2.73
CA LEU A 51 -16.77 -7.43 -2.53
C LEU A 51 -15.51 -7.43 -1.65
N ALA A 52 -14.73 -6.34 -1.68
CA ALA A 52 -13.56 -6.19 -0.81
C ALA A 52 -13.95 -5.88 0.65
N MET A 53 -15.08 -5.22 0.88
CA MET A 53 -15.62 -4.93 2.22
C MET A 53 -16.41 -6.12 2.78
N TYR A 54 -17.36 -6.63 2.00
CA TYR A 54 -18.27 -7.73 2.31
C TYR A 54 -17.71 -9.07 1.83
N ARG A 55 -16.46 -9.38 2.21
CA ARG A 55 -15.76 -10.62 1.79
C ARG A 55 -16.46 -11.92 2.18
N HIS A 56 -17.39 -11.84 3.11
CA HIS A 56 -18.16 -12.94 3.64
C HIS A 56 -19.49 -13.15 2.89
N TRP A 57 -19.81 -12.30 1.92
CA TRP A 57 -20.99 -12.42 1.06
C TRP A 57 -20.60 -12.93 -0.32
N SER A 58 -21.53 -13.67 -0.92
CA SER A 58 -21.46 -14.04 -2.32
C SER A 58 -21.67 -12.82 -3.23
N ILE A 59 -21.19 -12.92 -4.45
CA ILE A 59 -21.35 -11.86 -5.46
C ILE A 59 -22.84 -11.52 -5.70
N SER A 60 -23.71 -12.53 -5.67
CA SER A 60 -25.15 -12.34 -5.85
C SER A 60 -25.77 -11.58 -4.68
N GLU A 61 -25.43 -11.94 -3.44
CA GLU A 61 -25.94 -11.24 -2.25
C GLU A 61 -25.52 -9.77 -2.23
N VAL A 62 -24.28 -9.47 -2.60
CA VAL A 62 -23.79 -8.08 -2.69
C VAL A 62 -24.51 -7.30 -3.77
N LEU A 63 -24.72 -7.89 -4.95
CA LEU A 63 -25.43 -7.24 -6.07
C LEU A 63 -26.88 -6.91 -5.72
N ASP A 64 -27.59 -7.89 -5.18
CA ASP A 64 -29.02 -7.78 -4.88
C ASP A 64 -29.26 -6.83 -3.70
N SER A 65 -28.42 -6.90 -2.66
CA SER A 65 -28.57 -6.05 -1.47
C SER A 65 -28.24 -4.57 -1.70
N LEU A 66 -27.38 -4.27 -2.69
CA LEU A 66 -26.94 -2.91 -3.00
C LEU A 66 -27.61 -2.33 -4.26
N ASP A 67 -28.55 -3.06 -4.87
CA ASP A 67 -29.27 -2.67 -6.10
C ASP A 67 -28.33 -2.16 -7.22
N LEU A 68 -27.22 -2.87 -7.42
CA LEU A 68 -26.16 -2.45 -8.37
C LEU A 68 -26.50 -2.79 -9.83
N ALA A 69 -27.56 -3.55 -10.06
CA ALA A 69 -28.01 -3.94 -11.39
C ALA A 69 -29.19 -3.07 -11.84
N LEU A 70 -29.20 -2.64 -13.10
CA LEU A 70 -30.38 -1.97 -13.64
C LEU A 70 -31.56 -2.96 -13.71
N PRO A 71 -32.79 -2.52 -13.36
CA PRO A 71 -33.97 -3.37 -13.38
C PRO A 71 -34.31 -3.80 -14.81
N ASP A 72 -34.83 -5.03 -14.93
CA ASP A 72 -35.26 -5.64 -16.20
C ASP A 72 -36.45 -6.55 -15.91
N GLU A 73 -37.62 -6.23 -16.48
CA GLU A 73 -38.87 -6.97 -16.26
C GLU A 73 -38.82 -8.39 -16.82
N ALA A 74 -38.05 -8.61 -17.90
CA ALA A 74 -37.94 -9.92 -18.55
C ALA A 74 -36.90 -10.82 -17.87
N ALA A 75 -35.97 -10.23 -17.11
CA ALA A 75 -34.93 -10.96 -16.42
C ALA A 75 -34.71 -10.32 -15.04
N PRO A 76 -35.35 -10.79 -13.96
CA PRO A 76 -35.25 -10.14 -12.65
C PRO A 76 -33.86 -10.26 -12.01
N PHE A 77 -33.08 -11.30 -12.32
CA PHE A 77 -31.74 -11.54 -11.71
C PHE A 77 -30.58 -11.47 -12.70
N VAL A 78 -29.43 -10.94 -12.28
CA VAL A 78 -28.21 -10.92 -13.10
C VAL A 78 -27.49 -12.26 -12.97
N SER A 79 -27.25 -12.94 -14.09
CA SER A 79 -26.56 -14.22 -14.07
C SER A 79 -25.10 -14.08 -13.62
N LYS A 80 -24.56 -15.11 -12.94
CA LYS A 80 -23.16 -15.14 -12.48
C LYS A 80 -22.17 -14.91 -13.64
N SER A 81 -22.48 -15.43 -14.82
CA SER A 81 -21.66 -15.23 -16.03
C SER A 81 -21.68 -13.77 -16.51
N ALA A 82 -22.83 -13.10 -16.47
CA ALA A 82 -22.93 -11.68 -16.83
C ALA A 82 -22.12 -10.80 -15.87
N VAL A 83 -22.10 -11.12 -14.57
CA VAL A 83 -21.26 -10.41 -13.59
C VAL A 83 -19.78 -10.61 -13.86
N ALA A 84 -19.36 -11.86 -14.12
CA ALA A 84 -17.98 -12.17 -14.46
C ALA A 84 -17.51 -11.41 -15.72
N GLN A 85 -18.33 -11.41 -16.77
CA GLN A 85 -18.06 -10.66 -18.00
C GLN A 85 -18.02 -9.15 -17.78
N ALA A 86 -18.91 -8.61 -16.93
CA ALA A 86 -18.93 -7.19 -16.60
C ALA A 86 -17.64 -6.77 -15.88
N ARG A 87 -17.16 -7.57 -14.93
CA ARG A 87 -15.88 -7.35 -14.23
C ARG A 87 -14.68 -7.44 -15.18
N GLN A 88 -14.64 -8.44 -16.07
CA GLN A 88 -13.58 -8.57 -17.07
C GLN A 88 -13.49 -7.36 -18.01
N ARG A 89 -14.65 -6.82 -18.42
CA ARG A 89 -14.73 -5.64 -19.28
C ARG A 89 -14.24 -4.37 -18.59
N VAL A 90 -14.53 -4.19 -17.30
CA VAL A 90 -14.07 -3.02 -16.54
C VAL A 90 -12.59 -3.13 -16.21
N GLY A 91 -12.10 -4.34 -15.91
CA GLY A 91 -10.69 -4.57 -15.64
C GLY A 91 -10.18 -3.88 -14.38
N GLU A 92 -8.86 -3.74 -14.28
CA GLU A 92 -8.18 -3.21 -13.10
C GLU A 92 -7.92 -1.69 -13.17
N ALA A 93 -7.86 -1.10 -14.36
CA ALA A 93 -7.45 0.29 -14.56
C ALA A 93 -8.31 1.30 -13.77
N PRO A 94 -9.66 1.19 -13.71
CA PRO A 94 -10.47 2.11 -12.89
C PRO A 94 -10.14 2.03 -11.40
N MET A 95 -9.82 0.84 -10.90
CA MET A 95 -9.46 0.64 -9.49
C MET A 95 -8.09 1.25 -9.18
N ALA A 96 -7.13 1.09 -10.09
CA ALA A 96 -5.81 1.72 -9.98
C ALA A 96 -5.93 3.25 -9.98
N TRP A 97 -6.69 3.80 -10.93
CA TRP A 97 -6.94 5.25 -11.00
C TRP A 97 -7.63 5.76 -9.74
N LEU A 98 -8.65 5.06 -9.24
CA LEU A 98 -9.32 5.44 -7.99
C LEU A 98 -8.34 5.48 -6.82
N PHE A 99 -7.51 4.45 -6.67
CA PHE A 99 -6.49 4.39 -5.63
C PHE A 99 -5.51 5.57 -5.74
N GLU A 100 -5.03 5.89 -6.93
CA GLU A 100 -4.14 7.03 -7.18
C GLU A 100 -4.75 8.38 -6.78
N GLN A 101 -6.07 8.53 -6.83
CA GLN A 101 -6.76 9.75 -6.38
C GLN A 101 -7.12 9.72 -4.89
N THR A 102 -7.61 8.59 -4.39
CA THR A 102 -8.11 8.47 -3.01
C THR A 102 -7.00 8.40 -1.99
N ALA A 103 -5.92 7.69 -2.29
CA ALA A 103 -4.85 7.48 -1.33
C ALA A 103 -4.19 8.81 -0.91
N PRO A 104 -3.81 9.74 -1.82
CA PRO A 104 -3.30 11.06 -1.42
C PRO A 104 -4.36 11.91 -0.70
N ALA A 105 -5.61 11.90 -1.19
CA ALA A 105 -6.66 12.73 -0.60
C ALA A 105 -6.94 12.34 0.86
N TRP A 106 -7.12 11.06 1.14
CA TRP A 106 -7.44 10.58 2.47
C TRP A 106 -6.25 10.61 3.42
N THR A 107 -5.03 10.38 2.93
CA THR A 107 -3.83 10.44 3.77
C THR A 107 -3.43 11.87 4.14
N THR A 108 -3.86 12.88 3.36
CA THR A 108 -3.55 14.30 3.62
C THR A 108 -4.66 15.05 4.34
N GLN A 109 -5.91 14.58 4.28
CA GLN A 109 -7.09 15.23 4.87
C GLN A 109 -6.86 15.70 6.32
N ASP A 110 -6.32 14.83 7.17
CA ASP A 110 -6.08 15.09 8.60
C ASP A 110 -4.59 15.15 8.97
N ALA A 111 -3.71 15.40 7.98
CA ALA A 111 -2.26 15.32 8.16
C ALA A 111 -1.73 16.25 9.26
N ALA A 112 -2.32 17.45 9.41
CA ALA A 112 -1.92 18.40 10.44
C ALA A 112 -2.24 17.90 11.86
N HIS A 113 -3.36 17.20 12.04
CA HIS A 113 -3.77 16.65 13.34
C HIS A 113 -2.85 15.52 13.78
N HIS A 114 -2.31 14.76 12.82
CA HIS A 114 -1.44 13.61 13.09
C HIS A 114 0.06 13.91 12.98
N ALA A 115 0.45 15.16 12.74
CA ALA A 115 1.85 15.53 12.59
C ALA A 115 2.61 15.34 13.92
N PHE A 116 3.69 14.57 13.88
CA PHE A 116 4.58 14.40 15.01
C PHE A 116 5.75 15.39 14.91
N LYS A 117 5.73 16.44 15.73
CA LYS A 117 6.78 17.49 15.74
C LYS A 117 7.00 18.11 14.35
N GLY A 118 5.92 18.32 13.61
CA GLY A 118 5.96 18.84 12.24
C GLY A 118 6.37 17.81 11.19
N LEU A 119 6.46 16.52 11.54
CA LEU A 119 6.77 15.42 10.61
C LEU A 119 5.53 14.55 10.37
N SER A 120 5.31 14.18 9.11
CA SER A 120 4.36 13.13 8.75
C SER A 120 4.94 11.74 9.08
N LEU A 121 4.11 10.82 9.57
CA LEU A 121 4.55 9.51 10.04
C LEU A 121 4.17 8.41 9.06
N TRP A 122 5.16 7.66 8.60
CA TRP A 122 5.01 6.64 7.57
C TRP A 122 5.61 5.31 7.99
N ALA A 123 5.01 4.22 7.59
CA ALA A 123 5.56 2.88 7.70
C ALA A 123 5.68 2.27 6.31
N LYS A 124 6.65 1.39 6.17
CA LYS A 124 6.79 0.61 4.97
C LYS A 124 6.94 -0.85 5.33
N ASP A 125 6.09 -1.66 4.73
CA ASP A 125 5.99 -3.06 5.04
C ASP A 125 5.76 -3.90 3.79
N GLY A 126 6.40 -5.06 3.78
CA GLY A 126 6.30 -6.07 2.73
C GLY A 126 5.29 -7.14 3.13
N THR A 127 4.35 -7.44 2.24
CA THR A 127 3.39 -8.52 2.41
C THR A 127 3.36 -9.43 1.19
N THR A 128 2.72 -10.59 1.33
CA THR A 128 2.57 -11.55 0.25
C THR A 128 1.11 -11.99 0.15
N LEU A 129 0.56 -11.89 -1.06
CA LEU A 129 -0.81 -12.29 -1.37
C LEU A 129 -0.79 -13.60 -2.17
N ARG A 130 -1.69 -14.52 -1.87
CA ARG A 130 -1.90 -15.72 -2.70
C ARG A 130 -2.90 -15.39 -3.80
N VAL A 131 -2.61 -15.85 -5.01
CA VAL A 131 -3.51 -15.72 -6.15
C VAL A 131 -4.01 -17.09 -6.61
N PRO A 132 -5.17 -17.17 -7.30
CA PRO A 132 -5.67 -18.42 -7.84
C PRO A 132 -4.61 -19.15 -8.68
N ASP A 133 -4.58 -20.47 -8.56
CA ASP A 133 -3.63 -21.27 -9.33
C ASP A 133 -4.05 -21.33 -10.80
N SER A 134 -3.22 -20.72 -11.66
CA SER A 134 -3.36 -20.76 -13.11
C SER A 134 -1.98 -20.65 -13.74
N ALA A 135 -1.83 -21.18 -14.97
CA ALA A 135 -0.56 -21.09 -15.69
C ALA A 135 -0.10 -19.63 -15.85
N ALA A 136 -1.01 -18.72 -16.21
CA ALA A 136 -0.74 -17.30 -16.35
C ALA A 136 -0.27 -16.64 -15.03
N ASN A 137 -0.90 -16.98 -13.88
CA ASN A 137 -0.48 -16.43 -12.59
C ASN A 137 0.88 -16.98 -12.14
N ARG A 138 1.15 -18.27 -12.39
CA ARG A 138 2.46 -18.87 -12.09
C ARG A 138 3.56 -18.23 -12.93
N GLU A 139 3.32 -18.04 -14.22
CA GLU A 139 4.25 -17.36 -15.11
C GLU A 139 4.48 -15.91 -14.67
N ARG A 140 3.40 -15.16 -14.37
CA ARG A 140 3.47 -13.73 -14.05
C ARG A 140 4.12 -13.45 -12.70
N PHE A 141 3.76 -14.19 -11.65
CA PHE A 141 4.11 -13.87 -10.25
C PHE A 141 5.09 -14.85 -9.61
N GLY A 142 5.22 -16.06 -10.16
CA GLY A 142 6.01 -17.13 -9.56
C GLY A 142 5.35 -17.70 -8.30
N ALA A 143 6.11 -18.53 -7.59
CA ALA A 143 5.69 -19.17 -6.35
C ALA A 143 6.90 -19.37 -5.45
N GLN A 144 6.65 -19.55 -4.16
CA GLN A 144 7.71 -19.85 -3.20
C GLN A 144 8.28 -21.25 -3.45
N GLY A 145 9.59 -21.31 -3.68
CA GLY A 145 10.38 -22.55 -3.67
C GLY A 145 10.94 -22.84 -2.29
N TYR A 146 10.93 -24.11 -1.90
CA TYR A 146 11.54 -24.60 -0.65
C TYR A 146 12.86 -25.32 -0.96
N ALA A 147 13.77 -25.37 0.02
CA ALA A 147 15.06 -26.07 -0.12
C ALA A 147 14.91 -27.56 -0.46
N SER A 148 13.74 -28.15 -0.18
CA SER A 148 13.37 -29.52 -0.56
C SER A 148 13.01 -29.70 -2.04
N GLY A 149 13.09 -28.64 -2.85
CA GLY A 149 12.64 -28.65 -4.25
C GLY A 149 11.12 -28.54 -4.43
N LYS A 150 10.36 -28.55 -3.34
CA LYS A 150 8.91 -28.34 -3.38
C LYS A 150 8.58 -26.88 -3.73
N VAL A 151 7.49 -26.68 -4.46
CA VAL A 151 6.93 -25.37 -4.78
C VAL A 151 5.62 -25.20 -4.03
N ALA A 152 5.32 -23.97 -3.59
CA ALA A 152 4.06 -23.67 -2.93
C ALA A 152 2.84 -23.99 -3.81
N SER A 153 1.77 -24.46 -3.17
CA SER A 153 0.52 -24.86 -3.84
C SER A 153 -0.12 -23.73 -4.64
N TYR A 154 0.06 -22.47 -4.21
CA TYR A 154 -0.46 -21.29 -4.90
C TYR A 154 0.66 -20.35 -5.35
N PRO A 155 0.53 -19.71 -6.52
CA PRO A 155 1.35 -18.57 -6.87
C PRO A 155 1.18 -17.43 -5.86
N GLN A 156 2.23 -16.62 -5.73
CA GLN A 156 2.31 -15.58 -4.72
C GLN A 156 2.72 -14.25 -5.34
N VAL A 157 2.02 -13.18 -4.96
CA VAL A 157 2.33 -11.80 -5.33
C VAL A 157 3.01 -11.15 -4.15
N ARG A 158 4.19 -10.58 -4.35
CA ARG A 158 4.82 -9.71 -3.36
C ARG A 158 4.21 -8.32 -3.49
N ALA A 159 3.83 -7.72 -2.37
CA ALA A 159 3.39 -6.34 -2.31
C ALA A 159 4.22 -5.59 -1.28
N VAL A 160 4.62 -4.36 -1.58
CA VAL A 160 5.24 -3.46 -0.61
C VAL A 160 4.40 -2.22 -0.52
N THR A 161 4.06 -1.81 0.69
CA THR A 161 3.17 -0.68 0.97
C THR A 161 3.94 0.48 1.57
N LEU A 162 3.50 1.70 1.25
CA LEU A 162 3.78 2.92 2.02
C LEU A 162 2.48 3.29 2.74
N THR A 163 2.51 3.29 4.07
CA THR A 163 1.31 3.40 4.90
C THR A 163 1.46 4.55 5.88
N ALA A 164 0.44 5.41 5.98
CA ALA A 164 0.37 6.43 7.00
C ALA A 164 0.17 5.74 8.36
N ILE A 165 1.12 5.90 9.28
CA ILE A 165 1.05 5.28 10.62
C ILE A 165 -0.22 5.67 11.40
N PRO A 166 -0.63 6.95 11.47
CA PRO A 166 -1.70 7.35 12.37
C PRO A 166 -3.09 6.86 11.93
N THR A 167 -3.32 6.75 10.63
CA THR A 167 -4.63 6.38 10.05
C THR A 167 -4.66 4.97 9.47
N HIS A 168 -3.50 4.30 9.40
CA HIS A 168 -3.30 3.00 8.73
C HIS A 168 -3.70 2.99 7.24
N LEU A 169 -3.83 4.16 6.62
CA LEU A 169 -4.14 4.27 5.20
C LEU A 169 -2.91 4.00 4.34
N VAL A 170 -3.06 3.15 3.33
CA VAL A 170 -2.03 2.88 2.34
C VAL A 170 -1.99 4.05 1.35
N ALA A 171 -0.88 4.78 1.30
CA ALA A 171 -0.67 5.90 0.37
C ALA A 171 -0.17 5.43 -1.00
N ASP A 172 0.62 4.36 -1.03
CA ASP A 172 1.12 3.78 -2.28
C ASP A 172 1.47 2.30 -2.07
N ILE A 173 1.43 1.52 -3.16
CA ILE A 173 1.67 0.08 -3.14
C ILE A 173 2.28 -0.39 -4.46
N ASN A 174 3.35 -1.18 -4.36
CA ASN A 174 3.93 -1.85 -5.52
C ASN A 174 3.75 -3.35 -5.43
N PHE A 175 3.20 -3.94 -6.51
CA PHE A 175 3.06 -5.37 -6.70
C PHE A 175 4.15 -5.93 -7.60
N GLY A 176 4.51 -7.19 -7.35
CA GLY A 176 5.38 -7.90 -8.25
C GLY A 176 5.58 -9.36 -7.91
N ARG A 177 6.61 -9.94 -8.53
CA ARG A 177 6.90 -11.37 -8.42
C ARG A 177 7.39 -11.71 -7.02
N TYR A 178 7.04 -12.91 -6.57
CA TYR A 178 7.49 -13.41 -5.27
C TYR A 178 9.02 -13.58 -5.20
N ASP A 179 9.61 -14.08 -6.28
CA ASP A 179 11.05 -14.36 -6.42
C ASP A 179 11.93 -13.11 -6.53
N THR A 180 11.30 -11.95 -6.73
CA THR A 180 12.01 -10.67 -6.76
C THR A 180 12.23 -10.16 -5.34
N ASN A 181 13.44 -9.66 -5.09
CA ASN A 181 13.80 -9.12 -3.79
C ASN A 181 12.91 -7.91 -3.45
N GLU A 182 12.24 -7.98 -2.30
CA GLU A 182 11.40 -6.92 -1.74
C GLU A 182 12.04 -5.54 -1.76
N MET A 183 13.36 -5.50 -1.56
CA MET A 183 14.18 -4.29 -1.57
C MET A 183 14.06 -3.48 -2.86
N ILE A 184 13.76 -4.14 -3.99
CA ILE A 184 13.55 -3.48 -5.29
C ILE A 184 12.25 -2.69 -5.27
N TYR A 185 11.13 -3.32 -4.90
CA TYR A 185 9.83 -2.66 -4.76
C TYR A 185 9.85 -1.58 -3.69
N ALA A 186 10.59 -1.85 -2.62
CA ALA A 186 10.85 -0.89 -1.58
C ALA A 186 11.53 0.38 -2.15
N LYS A 187 12.58 0.26 -2.95
CA LYS A 187 13.27 1.45 -3.50
C LYS A 187 12.35 2.28 -4.39
N SER A 188 11.52 1.65 -5.22
CA SER A 188 10.60 2.35 -6.11
C SER A 188 9.56 3.23 -5.40
N LEU A 189 9.26 2.97 -4.12
CA LEU A 189 8.34 3.80 -3.33
C LEU A 189 9.02 4.97 -2.60
N LEU A 190 10.35 5.09 -2.64
CA LEU A 190 11.07 6.19 -1.98
C LEU A 190 10.69 7.60 -2.48
N PRO A 191 10.44 7.82 -3.78
CA PRO A 191 10.01 9.14 -4.26
C PRO A 191 8.69 9.61 -3.64
N GLN A 192 7.82 8.66 -3.27
CA GLN A 192 6.45 8.87 -2.80
C GLN A 192 6.36 9.25 -1.33
N ILE A 193 7.45 9.04 -0.57
CA ILE A 193 7.52 9.47 0.82
C ILE A 193 7.52 11.01 0.85
N PRO A 194 6.60 11.68 1.55
CA PRO A 194 6.56 13.14 1.61
C PRO A 194 7.85 13.76 2.17
N GLN A 195 8.06 15.04 1.90
CA GLN A 195 9.05 15.83 2.66
C GLN A 195 8.57 16.01 4.11
N ALA A 196 9.48 16.42 5.01
CA ALA A 196 9.18 16.59 6.44
C ALA A 196 8.46 15.34 7.00
N SER A 197 9.16 14.21 6.96
CA SER A 197 8.58 12.91 7.28
C SER A 197 9.51 12.07 8.15
N LEU A 198 8.94 11.15 8.92
CA LEU A 198 9.63 10.08 9.62
C LEU A 198 9.08 8.74 9.14
N THR A 199 9.94 7.94 8.50
CA THR A 199 9.56 6.61 7.99
C THR A 199 10.12 5.49 8.86
N VAL A 200 9.22 4.64 9.36
CA VAL A 200 9.53 3.42 10.08
C VAL A 200 9.66 2.26 9.10
N PHE A 201 10.65 1.42 9.37
CA PHE A 201 11.15 0.41 8.46
C PHE A 201 11.49 -0.85 9.26
N ASP A 202 11.20 -2.03 8.70
CA ASP A 202 11.55 -3.29 9.37
C ASP A 202 13.07 -3.57 9.39
N LYS A 203 13.48 -4.53 10.22
CA LYS A 203 14.86 -4.98 10.36
C LYS A 203 15.42 -5.47 9.02
N GLY A 204 16.69 -5.14 8.77
CA GLY A 204 17.44 -5.70 7.65
C GLY A 204 17.39 -4.89 6.35
N LEU A 205 16.74 -3.73 6.35
CA LEU A 205 16.80 -2.79 5.23
C LEU A 205 18.24 -2.32 4.96
N ALA A 206 18.60 -2.33 3.67
CA ALA A 206 19.94 -1.98 3.20
C ALA A 206 20.25 -0.49 3.38
N ALA A 207 21.53 -0.18 3.60
CA ALA A 207 22.03 1.18 3.72
C ALA A 207 21.69 2.07 2.52
N GLU A 208 21.60 1.47 1.34
CA GLU A 208 21.22 2.15 0.11
C GLU A 208 19.82 2.78 0.15
N ILE A 209 18.85 2.14 0.81
CA ILE A 209 17.49 2.69 0.95
C ILE A 209 17.50 3.91 1.89
N MET A 210 18.25 3.81 2.99
CA MET A 210 18.42 4.95 3.92
C MET A 210 19.10 6.12 3.23
N CYS A 211 20.18 5.86 2.48
CA CYS A 211 20.87 6.87 1.68
C CYS A 211 19.94 7.51 0.65
N GLY A 212 19.21 6.70 -0.13
CA GLY A 212 18.28 7.21 -1.13
C GLY A 212 17.15 8.06 -0.54
N LEU A 213 16.68 7.73 0.67
CA LEU A 213 15.69 8.54 1.37
C LEU A 213 16.23 9.92 1.75
N THR A 214 17.45 9.98 2.29
CA THR A 214 18.03 11.23 2.83
C THR A 214 18.73 12.08 1.79
N MET A 215 19.22 11.50 0.69
CA MET A 215 19.94 12.24 -0.37
C MET A 215 18.99 12.97 -1.32
N ASN A 216 17.76 12.48 -1.48
CA ASN A 216 16.84 12.97 -2.51
C ASN A 216 15.86 14.05 -2.01
N ALA A 217 15.90 14.42 -0.73
CA ALA A 217 15.02 15.43 -0.16
C ALA A 217 15.56 15.98 1.17
N SER A 218 15.29 17.25 1.44
CA SER A 218 15.51 17.85 2.75
C SER A 218 14.49 17.30 3.77
N ASN A 219 14.92 17.10 5.01
CA ASN A 219 14.07 16.80 6.16
C ASN A 219 13.25 15.48 6.09
N ARG A 220 13.80 14.43 5.47
CA ARG A 220 13.27 13.05 5.59
C ARG A 220 14.09 12.25 6.62
N HIS A 221 13.40 11.70 7.60
CA HIS A 221 13.98 10.93 8.71
C HIS A 221 13.55 9.47 8.63
N PHE A 222 14.29 8.58 9.28
CA PHE A 222 13.92 7.17 9.34
C PHE A 222 14.15 6.56 10.72
N LEU A 223 13.40 5.50 11.02
CA LEU A 223 13.55 4.68 12.21
C LEU A 223 13.61 3.20 11.81
N ILE A 224 14.68 2.51 12.21
CA ILE A 224 14.87 1.07 11.94
C ILE A 224 15.27 0.38 13.23
N PRO A 225 14.66 -0.76 13.59
CA PRO A 225 15.12 -1.56 14.72
C PRO A 225 16.53 -2.12 14.45
N THR A 226 17.46 -1.89 15.38
CA THR A 226 18.83 -2.41 15.27
C THR A 226 18.91 -3.88 15.65
N LYS A 227 19.75 -4.67 14.95
CA LYS A 227 20.10 -6.04 15.39
C LYS A 227 20.90 -5.97 16.69
N ALA A 228 20.61 -6.86 17.65
CA ALA A 228 21.23 -6.90 18.97
C ALA A 228 22.77 -6.92 18.93
N ASN A 229 23.35 -7.59 17.93
CA ASN A 229 24.81 -7.77 17.80
C ASN A 229 25.48 -6.69 16.92
N THR A 230 24.85 -5.52 16.73
CA THR A 230 25.43 -4.44 15.93
C THR A 230 26.50 -3.71 16.75
N ALA A 231 27.74 -4.18 16.68
CA ALA A 231 28.90 -3.51 17.27
C ALA A 231 29.18 -2.17 16.55
N GLY A 232 29.14 -1.05 17.28
CA GLY A 232 29.45 0.28 16.76
C GLY A 232 29.45 1.35 17.85
N LYS A 233 30.26 2.41 17.65
CA LYS A 233 30.18 3.64 18.46
C LYS A 233 28.94 4.43 18.03
N TRP A 234 28.01 4.60 18.96
CA TRP A 234 26.79 5.39 18.78
C TRP A 234 27.00 6.77 19.38
N SER A 235 26.57 7.81 18.68
CA SER A 235 26.54 9.18 19.22
C SER A 235 25.10 9.51 19.57
N ARG A 236 24.78 9.82 20.83
CA ARG A 236 23.45 10.32 21.18
C ARG A 236 23.31 11.72 20.59
N VAL A 237 22.47 11.90 19.57
CA VAL A 237 22.12 13.23 19.09
C VAL A 237 20.81 13.59 19.77
N LEU A 238 20.96 14.22 20.93
CA LEU A 238 19.86 14.99 21.51
C LEU A 238 19.58 16.15 20.55
N LEU A 239 18.73 15.91 19.55
CA LEU A 239 17.83 16.97 19.11
C LEU A 239 17.17 17.48 20.39
N ALA A 240 17.11 18.80 20.59
CA ALA A 240 16.50 19.43 21.75
C ALA A 240 14.98 19.15 21.79
N MET A 241 14.62 17.89 21.97
CA MET A 241 13.31 17.34 22.16
C MET A 241 13.29 16.95 23.63
N ARG A 242 12.64 17.75 24.46
CA ARG A 242 12.72 17.65 25.93
C ARG A 242 12.31 16.28 26.53
N ARG A 243 11.93 15.27 25.74
CA ARG A 243 11.61 13.90 26.20
C ARG A 243 12.00 12.73 25.28
N CYS A 244 12.64 12.93 24.12
CA CYS A 244 13.06 11.82 23.26
C CYS A 244 14.57 11.83 23.02
N ALA A 245 15.26 10.77 23.43
CA ALA A 245 16.66 10.56 23.10
C ALA A 245 16.76 9.85 21.74
N CYS A 246 17.19 10.57 20.71
CA CYS A 246 17.58 9.98 19.42
C CYS A 246 19.09 9.68 19.44
N ALA A 247 19.50 8.46 19.06
CA ALA A 247 20.91 8.18 18.77
C ALA A 247 21.18 8.40 17.27
N SER A 248 22.42 8.67 16.89
CA SER A 248 22.87 8.81 15.52
C SER A 248 24.13 7.97 15.30
N ARG A 249 24.42 7.59 14.05
CA ARG A 249 25.57 6.77 13.70
C ARG A 249 26.38 7.41 12.58
N ARG A 250 27.63 7.79 12.86
CA ARG A 250 28.64 7.98 11.80
C ARG A 250 29.23 6.64 11.39
N ARG A 251 29.10 6.25 10.12
CA ARG A 251 29.92 5.17 9.55
C ARG A 251 31.11 5.78 8.81
N ARG A 252 32.33 5.37 9.15
CA ARG A 252 33.46 5.42 8.21
C ARG A 252 33.22 4.34 7.15
N ALA A 253 33.35 4.69 5.87
CA ALA A 253 33.27 3.74 4.78
C ALA A 253 34.27 2.58 5.04
N LYS A 254 33.76 1.35 5.20
CA LYS A 254 34.58 0.16 5.06
C LYS A 254 34.66 -0.13 3.56
N SER A 255 35.89 -0.17 3.05
CA SER A 255 36.26 -0.49 1.68
C SER A 255 35.43 -1.65 1.12
N GLY A 256 34.77 -1.43 -0.02
CA GLY A 256 34.19 -2.55 -0.79
C GLY A 256 32.99 -2.23 -1.68
N ARG A 257 32.34 -1.07 -1.55
CA ARG A 257 31.35 -0.57 -2.52
C ARG A 257 31.13 0.93 -2.31
N LEU A 258 31.97 1.73 -2.96
CA LEU A 258 31.78 3.19 -3.05
C LEU A 258 30.55 3.47 -3.92
N CYS A 259 29.72 4.42 -3.50
CA CYS A 259 28.84 5.12 -4.42
C CYS A 259 29.71 5.86 -5.44
N PRO A 260 29.57 5.63 -6.76
CA PRO A 260 30.28 6.43 -7.74
C PRO A 260 29.63 7.82 -7.79
N ASN A 261 30.45 8.86 -7.79
CA ASN A 261 30.11 10.28 -7.91
C ASN A 261 29.48 10.95 -6.67
N SER A 262 30.32 11.33 -5.72
CA SER A 262 30.22 12.66 -5.07
C SER A 262 31.52 12.97 -4.33
N GLY A 263 32.39 13.75 -4.98
CA GLY A 263 33.59 14.35 -4.38
C GLY A 263 33.27 15.49 -3.41
N MET A 264 32.26 15.33 -2.54
CA MET A 264 31.85 16.33 -1.56
C MET A 264 31.87 15.71 -0.15
N ARG A 265 32.69 16.30 0.74
CA ARG A 265 32.66 16.00 2.17
C ARG A 265 31.44 16.68 2.79
N GLU A 266 30.30 16.00 2.81
CA GLU A 266 29.09 16.51 3.43
C GLU A 266 28.79 15.82 4.76
N ARG A 267 28.51 16.61 5.81
CA ARG A 267 28.18 16.15 7.17
C ARG A 267 26.71 15.71 7.19
N SER A 268 26.42 14.48 6.78
CA SER A 268 25.10 13.88 6.98
C SER A 268 25.06 13.14 8.33
N GLU A 269 24.24 13.64 9.26
CA GLU A 269 23.98 13.00 10.56
C GLU A 269 22.85 11.98 10.43
N LEU A 270 23.19 10.68 10.36
CA LEU A 270 22.23 9.58 10.36
C LEU A 270 21.62 9.39 11.76
N SER A 271 20.37 9.80 11.99
CA SER A 271 19.63 9.53 13.23
C SER A 271 19.03 8.11 13.23
N THR A 272 19.37 7.27 14.22
CA THR A 272 18.72 6.00 14.57
C THR A 272 18.72 5.73 16.08
N ARG A 273 17.52 5.74 16.68
CA ARG A 273 16.97 4.92 17.79
C ARG A 273 16.13 5.80 18.73
N VAL A 274 14.87 5.43 18.92
CA VAL A 274 14.04 5.82 20.09
C VAL A 274 13.89 4.54 20.91
N ASP A 275 14.28 4.56 22.19
CA ASP A 275 14.08 3.41 23.07
C ASP A 275 12.58 3.27 23.40
N ALA A 276 12.00 2.13 23.03
CA ALA A 276 10.60 1.80 23.28
C ALA A 276 10.23 1.71 24.78
N ASN A 277 11.22 1.69 25.68
CA ASN A 277 11.01 1.68 27.13
C ASN A 277 10.98 3.09 27.78
N ALA A 278 10.97 4.16 26.99
CA ALA A 278 10.85 5.54 27.49
C ALA A 278 9.46 6.17 27.27
N CYS A 279 8.51 5.44 26.68
CA CYS A 279 7.10 5.83 26.68
C CYS A 279 6.44 5.30 27.96
N CYS A 280 6.50 6.11 29.03
CA CYS A 280 5.42 6.19 30.00
C CYS A 280 4.53 7.36 29.60
#